data_AF-A0A5B7AX07-F1
#
_entry.id   AF-A0A5B7AX07-F1
#
_cell.length_a   1.000
_cell.length_b   1.000
_cell.length_c   1.000
_cell.angle_alpha   90.00
_cell.angle_beta   90.00
_cell.angle_gamma   90.00
#
_symmetry.space_group_name_H-M   'P 1'
#
loop_
_entity.id
_entity.type
_entity.pdbx_description
1 polymer ?
#
loop_
_entity_poly.entity_id
_entity_poly.type
_entity_poly.pdbx_seq_one_letter_code
_entity_poly.pdbx_strand_id
1 'polypeptide(L)'
;METAKKLILVSLFYNANVAFSLASLKGVNIPMYIAIKRLTPLAVLIAGFFSGKGKPTTQVTLSVILTAAGVIIAALGDFSFDLFGYSMALTSVFFQTMYLVLVEKSGAEDGLSSVEIMFYNSFLSLPFLLFIIIATGEFPNSLSLLFAKSTSLSFLVILLVSLVMGIVLNYTMFLCTIVNSALTTTIVGVLKGVGSTTLGFVLLGGVQVHALNVTGLIINTAGGVWYSYAKYQQKKSKPPKLMFDVESHRK
;
A
#
# COMPACT_ATOMS: atom_id res chain seq x y z
N MET A 1 3.67 -25.77 11.30
CA MET A 1 4.80 -25.32 10.44
C MET A 1 4.34 -24.48 9.26
N GLU A 2 3.19 -24.76 8.65
CA GLU A 2 2.69 -24.03 7.46
C GLU A 2 2.38 -22.56 7.74
N THR A 3 1.72 -22.25 8.87
CA THR A 3 1.43 -20.87 9.32
C THR A 3 2.69 -20.03 9.51
N ALA A 4 3.75 -20.60 10.08
CA ALA A 4 5.04 -19.90 10.26
C ALA A 4 5.70 -19.56 8.92
N LYS A 5 5.66 -20.47 7.93
CA LYS A 5 6.16 -20.20 6.57
C LYS A 5 5.34 -19.11 5.87
N LYS A 6 4.01 -19.11 6.03
CA LYS A 6 3.13 -18.05 5.50
C LYS A 6 3.47 -16.68 6.11
N LEU A 7 3.66 -16.62 7.43
CA LEU A 7 3.99 -15.37 8.13
C LEU A 7 5.39 -14.82 7.77
N ILE A 8 6.37 -15.71 7.58
CA ILE A 8 7.69 -15.33 7.05
C ILE A 8 7.54 -14.71 5.66
N LEU A 9 6.73 -15.32 4.79
CA LEU A 9 6.50 -14.81 3.44
C LEU A 9 5.76 -13.46 3.44
N VAL A 10 4.79 -13.27 4.35
CA VAL A 10 4.12 -11.97 4.58
C VAL A 10 5.14 -10.91 4.95
N SER A 11 6.01 -11.20 5.92
CA SER A 11 7.03 -10.25 6.38
C SER A 11 8.04 -9.94 5.28
N LEU A 12 8.48 -10.94 4.53
CA LEU A 12 9.38 -10.75 3.40
C LEU A 12 8.81 -9.77 2.36
N PHE A 13 7.57 -9.99 1.92
CA PHE A 13 6.93 -9.12 0.94
C PHE A 13 6.58 -7.74 1.48
N TYR A 14 6.20 -7.65 2.76
CA TYR A 14 5.99 -6.36 3.41
C TYR A 14 7.28 -5.51 3.39
N ASN A 15 8.40 -6.09 3.82
CA ASN A 15 9.66 -5.36 3.84
C ASN A 15 10.20 -5.06 2.44
N ALA A 16 10.05 -5.99 1.49
CA ALA A 16 10.38 -5.72 0.09
C ALA A 16 9.57 -4.52 -0.44
N ASN A 17 8.25 -4.49 -0.22
CA ASN A 17 7.43 -3.34 -0.59
C ASN A 17 7.94 -2.04 0.05
N VAL A 18 8.29 -2.03 1.34
CA VAL A 18 8.84 -0.84 2.01
C VAL A 18 10.17 -0.40 1.37
N ALA A 19 11.09 -1.32 1.12
CA ALA A 19 12.38 -1.02 0.50
C ALA A 19 12.24 -0.43 -0.91
N PHE A 20 11.46 -1.08 -1.79
CA PHE A 20 11.20 -0.60 -3.15
C PHE A 20 10.38 0.71 -3.15
N SER A 21 9.48 0.88 -2.18
CA SER A 21 8.74 2.12 -1.99
C SER A 21 9.65 3.29 -1.63
N LEU A 22 10.59 3.10 -0.70
CA LEU A 22 11.55 4.13 -0.32
C LEU A 22 12.56 4.42 -1.44
N ALA A 23 13.01 3.39 -2.15
CA ALA A 23 13.89 3.55 -3.30
C ALA A 23 13.22 4.36 -4.42
N SER A 24 11.94 4.13 -4.69
CA SER A 24 11.23 4.89 -5.74
C SER A 24 11.04 6.38 -5.39
N LEU A 25 10.90 6.73 -4.11
CA LEU A 25 10.84 8.13 -3.68
C LEU A 25 12.13 8.92 -3.91
N LYS A 26 13.28 8.25 -4.18
CA LYS A 26 14.52 8.94 -4.60
C LYS A 26 14.44 9.46 -6.04
N GLY A 27 13.64 8.81 -6.90
CA GLY A 27 13.55 9.13 -8.35
C GLY A 27 12.18 9.61 -8.83
N VAL A 28 11.13 9.51 -8.00
CA VAL A 28 9.75 9.88 -8.38
C VAL A 28 9.22 10.91 -7.39
N ASN A 29 8.57 11.96 -7.92
CA ASN A 29 7.90 12.93 -7.07
C ASN A 29 6.72 12.28 -6.28
N ILE A 30 6.37 12.86 -5.14
CA ILE A 30 5.35 12.30 -4.23
C ILE A 30 3.99 12.12 -4.92
N PRO A 31 3.44 13.12 -5.67
CA PRO A 31 2.17 12.95 -6.37
C PRO A 31 2.16 11.76 -7.33
N MET A 32 3.23 11.57 -8.09
CA MET A 32 3.33 10.51 -9.07
C MET A 32 3.55 9.14 -8.43
N TYR A 33 4.35 9.06 -7.36
CA TYR A 33 4.45 7.85 -6.55
C TYR A 33 3.07 7.39 -6.05
N ILE A 34 2.25 8.33 -5.54
CA ILE A 34 0.89 8.02 -5.08
C ILE A 34 -0.01 7.60 -6.25
N ALA A 35 0.12 8.20 -7.43
CA ALA A 35 -0.62 7.82 -8.62
C ALA A 35 -0.34 6.37 -9.04
N ILE A 36 0.94 5.97 -9.04
CA ILE A 36 1.36 4.59 -9.31
C ILE A 36 0.81 3.63 -8.25
N LYS A 37 0.86 4.01 -6.97
CA LYS A 37 0.30 3.21 -5.86
C LYS A 37 -1.22 2.99 -5.98
N ARG A 38 -1.96 3.85 -6.68
CA ARG A 38 -3.39 3.62 -6.95
C ARG A 38 -3.65 2.50 -7.96
N LEU A 39 -2.62 1.87 -8.53
CA LEU A 39 -2.73 0.62 -9.28
C LEU A 39 -2.81 -0.62 -8.38
N THR A 40 -2.45 -0.52 -7.10
CA THR A 40 -2.52 -1.65 -6.14
C THR A 40 -3.91 -2.33 -6.08
N PRO A 41 -5.06 -1.63 -6.04
CA PRO A 41 -6.37 -2.27 -6.08
C PRO A 41 -6.62 -3.07 -7.36
N LEU A 42 -6.08 -2.63 -8.51
CA LEU A 42 -6.12 -3.39 -9.77
C LEU A 42 -5.35 -4.70 -9.59
N ALA A 43 -4.14 -4.63 -9.06
CA ALA A 43 -3.29 -5.81 -8.91
C ALA A 43 -3.90 -6.81 -7.90
N VAL A 44 -4.50 -6.32 -6.81
CA VAL A 44 -5.25 -7.16 -5.84
C VAL A 44 -6.47 -7.81 -6.49
N LEU A 45 -7.19 -7.09 -7.35
CA LEU A 45 -8.35 -7.64 -8.07
C LEU A 45 -7.94 -8.77 -9.02
N ILE A 46 -6.86 -8.57 -9.78
CA ILE A 46 -6.31 -9.57 -10.70
C ILE A 46 -5.83 -10.79 -9.92
N ALA A 47 -5.05 -10.60 -8.85
CA ALA A 47 -4.59 -11.69 -7.99
C ALA A 47 -5.77 -12.47 -7.36
N GLY A 48 -6.83 -11.76 -6.95
CA GLY A 48 -8.06 -12.38 -6.47
C GLY A 48 -8.76 -13.23 -7.53
N PHE A 49 -8.81 -12.74 -8.77
CA PHE A 49 -9.38 -13.48 -9.90
C PHE A 49 -8.63 -14.78 -10.19
N PHE A 50 -7.30 -14.75 -10.23
CA PHE A 50 -6.46 -15.95 -10.37
C PHE A 50 -6.60 -16.92 -9.19
N SER A 51 -6.90 -16.40 -8.00
CA SER A 51 -7.17 -17.21 -6.80
C SER A 51 -8.59 -17.79 -6.74
N GLY A 52 -9.38 -17.69 -7.82
CA GLY A 52 -10.74 -18.23 -7.90
C GLY A 52 -11.83 -17.34 -7.30
N LYS A 53 -11.52 -16.12 -6.84
CA LYS A 53 -12.56 -15.14 -6.46
C LYS A 53 -13.17 -14.61 -7.77
N GLY A 54 -14.42 -14.98 -8.05
CA GLY A 54 -15.08 -14.82 -9.36
C GLY A 54 -14.95 -13.45 -10.08
N LYS A 55 -15.34 -13.43 -11.37
CA LYS A 55 -15.09 -12.32 -12.30
C LYS A 55 -15.53 -10.94 -11.75
N PRO A 56 -14.69 -9.89 -11.87
CA PRO A 56 -15.09 -8.52 -11.52
C PRO A 56 -16.17 -8.00 -12.48
N THR A 57 -17.03 -7.09 -12.01
CA THR A 57 -18.02 -6.46 -12.89
C THR A 57 -17.35 -5.51 -13.88
N THR A 58 -18.01 -5.30 -15.01
CA THR A 58 -17.61 -4.38 -16.08
C THR A 58 -17.30 -2.97 -15.56
N GLN A 59 -18.08 -2.46 -14.60
CA GLN A 59 -17.83 -1.16 -13.98
C GLN A 59 -16.45 -1.09 -13.31
N VAL A 60 -16.04 -2.14 -12.58
CA VAL A 60 -14.74 -2.16 -11.90
C VAL A 60 -13.60 -2.21 -12.92
N THR A 61 -13.74 -3.02 -13.97
CA THR A 61 -12.74 -3.09 -15.04
C THR A 61 -12.57 -1.74 -15.74
N LEU A 62 -13.66 -1.00 -16.01
CA LEU A 62 -13.59 0.32 -16.63
C LEU A 62 -12.90 1.36 -15.73
N SER A 63 -13.22 1.40 -14.44
CA SER A 63 -12.54 2.31 -13.49
C SER A 63 -11.04 2.04 -13.41
N VAL A 64 -10.70 0.77 -13.49
CA VAL A 64 -9.32 0.29 -13.45
C VAL A 64 -8.55 0.72 -14.70
N ILE A 65 -9.14 0.57 -15.89
CA ILE A 65 -8.55 1.06 -17.15
C ILE A 65 -8.36 2.57 -17.09
N LEU A 66 -9.35 3.31 -16.56
CA LEU A 66 -9.25 4.76 -16.40
C LEU A 66 -8.12 5.16 -15.45
N THR A 67 -7.94 4.44 -14.35
CA THR A 67 -6.86 4.67 -13.38
C THR A 67 -5.49 4.44 -14.02
N ALA A 68 -5.35 3.34 -14.77
CA ALA A 68 -4.12 3.01 -15.50
C ALA A 68 -3.79 4.02 -16.60
N ALA A 69 -4.78 4.42 -17.39
CA ALA A 69 -4.64 5.47 -18.40
C ALA A 69 -4.18 6.79 -17.76
N GLY A 70 -4.76 7.17 -16.61
CA GLY A 70 -4.36 8.36 -15.87
C GLY A 70 -2.90 8.31 -15.39
N VAL A 71 -2.40 7.16 -14.92
CA VAL A 71 -0.97 7.00 -14.58
C VAL A 71 -0.08 7.17 -15.80
N ILE A 72 -0.43 6.56 -16.94
CA ILE A 72 0.37 6.66 -18.16
C ILE A 72 0.42 8.10 -18.66
N ILE A 73 -0.73 8.78 -18.72
CA ILE A 73 -0.79 10.20 -19.10
C ILE A 73 0.05 11.03 -18.12
N ALA A 74 -0.10 10.81 -16.81
CA ALA A 74 0.68 11.54 -15.81
C ALA A 74 2.20 11.32 -15.98
N ALA A 75 2.62 10.09 -16.27
CA ALA A 75 4.02 9.73 -16.50
C ALA A 75 4.60 10.42 -17.74
N LEU A 76 3.84 10.50 -18.83
CA LEU A 76 4.26 11.16 -20.07
C LEU A 76 4.47 12.67 -19.88
N GLY A 77 3.77 13.27 -18.91
CA GLY A 77 3.90 14.69 -18.57
C GLY A 77 4.88 14.99 -17.45
N ASP A 78 5.59 13.99 -16.90
CA ASP A 78 6.51 14.18 -15.78
C ASP A 78 7.90 14.62 -16.26
N PHE A 79 8.32 15.82 -15.85
CA PHE A 79 9.66 16.34 -16.17
C PHE A 79 10.79 15.63 -15.42
N SER A 80 10.48 15.00 -14.28
CA SER A 80 11.46 14.24 -13.46
C SER A 80 11.37 12.75 -13.74
N PHE A 81 11.07 12.36 -14.98
CA PHE A 81 10.93 10.96 -15.35
C PHE A 81 12.26 10.20 -15.18
N ASP A 82 12.37 9.44 -14.09
CA ASP A 82 13.44 8.49 -13.86
C ASP A 82 12.92 7.06 -14.01
N LEU A 83 13.36 6.37 -15.06
CA LEU A 83 12.93 5.00 -15.34
C LEU A 83 13.22 4.06 -14.15
N PHE A 84 14.32 4.29 -13.43
CA PHE A 84 14.66 3.50 -12.25
C PHE A 84 13.62 3.70 -11.14
N GLY A 85 13.36 4.95 -10.73
CA GLY A 85 12.33 5.27 -9.74
C GLY A 85 10.95 4.70 -10.07
N TYR A 86 10.51 4.80 -11.32
CA TYR A 86 9.20 4.27 -11.76
C TYR A 86 9.15 2.74 -11.76
N SER A 87 10.21 2.06 -12.21
CA SER A 87 10.30 0.60 -12.17
C SER A 87 10.29 0.06 -10.74
N MET A 88 10.96 0.76 -9.81
CA MET A 88 10.93 0.43 -8.38
C MET A 88 9.53 0.68 -7.78
N ALA A 89 8.83 1.74 -8.22
CA ALA A 89 7.47 2.03 -7.77
C ALA A 89 6.49 0.92 -8.22
N LEU A 90 6.57 0.49 -9.48
CA LEU A 90 5.74 -0.61 -10.00
C LEU A 90 6.06 -1.94 -9.30
N THR A 91 7.33 -2.24 -9.07
CA THR A 91 7.77 -3.40 -8.30
C THR A 91 7.22 -3.36 -6.86
N SER A 92 7.20 -2.17 -6.23
CA SER A 92 6.60 -2.01 -4.90
C SER A 92 5.11 -2.32 -4.89
N VAL A 93 4.38 -1.96 -5.96
CA VAL A 93 2.94 -2.28 -6.10
C VAL A 93 2.71 -3.78 -6.16
N PHE A 94 3.57 -4.53 -6.87
CA PHE A 94 3.50 -5.98 -6.92
C PHE A 94 3.69 -6.61 -5.53
N PHE A 95 4.77 -6.26 -4.83
CA PHE A 95 5.01 -6.75 -3.47
C PHE A 95 3.93 -6.33 -2.49
N GLN A 96 3.39 -5.11 -2.67
CA GLN A 96 2.27 -4.61 -1.90
C GLN A 96 1.04 -5.52 -2.06
N THR A 97 0.66 -5.80 -3.30
CA THR A 97 -0.44 -6.70 -3.60
C THR A 97 -0.25 -8.08 -3.00
N MET A 98 0.94 -8.67 -3.14
CA MET A 98 1.23 -9.99 -2.58
C MET A 98 1.11 -10.02 -1.06
N TYR A 99 1.67 -9.04 -0.33
CA TYR A 99 1.52 -9.01 1.12
C TYR A 99 0.06 -8.85 1.54
N LEU A 100 -0.71 -7.97 0.87
CA LEU A 100 -2.12 -7.73 1.22
C LEU A 100 -2.96 -9.00 1.05
N VAL A 101 -2.75 -9.74 -0.05
CA VAL A 101 -3.47 -10.99 -0.33
C VAL A 101 -3.11 -12.07 0.69
N LEU A 102 -1.83 -12.18 1.08
CA LEU A 102 -1.41 -13.13 2.09
C LEU A 102 -1.94 -12.79 3.49
N VAL A 103 -1.97 -11.51 3.87
CA VAL A 103 -2.56 -11.07 5.14
C VAL A 103 -4.05 -11.38 5.20
N GLU A 104 -4.80 -11.11 4.12
CA GLU A 104 -6.22 -11.49 4.04
C GLU A 104 -6.39 -13.01 4.18
N LYS A 105 -5.54 -13.80 3.51
CA LYS A 105 -5.59 -15.27 3.57
C LYS A 105 -5.28 -15.79 4.97
N SER A 106 -4.25 -15.26 5.63
CA SER A 106 -3.89 -15.65 7.00
C SER A 106 -4.94 -15.23 8.03
N GLY A 107 -5.59 -14.08 7.86
CA GLY A 107 -6.72 -13.70 8.72
C GLY A 107 -7.93 -14.61 8.53
N ALA A 108 -8.23 -15.03 7.30
CA ALA A 108 -9.40 -15.85 6.99
C ALA A 108 -9.21 -17.35 7.26
N GLU A 109 -8.04 -17.92 6.98
CA GLU A 109 -7.77 -19.37 7.12
C GLU A 109 -7.17 -19.74 8.49
N ASP A 110 -6.26 -18.91 9.00
CA ASP A 110 -5.50 -19.23 10.21
C ASP A 110 -6.11 -18.60 11.48
N GLY A 111 -7.17 -17.77 11.34
CA GLY A 111 -7.89 -17.14 12.46
C GLY A 111 -7.07 -16.13 13.27
N LEU A 112 -5.92 -15.70 12.74
CA LEU A 112 -4.96 -14.86 13.46
C LEU A 112 -5.51 -13.44 13.69
N SER A 113 -5.31 -12.93 14.90
CA SER A 113 -5.66 -11.55 15.25
C SER A 113 -4.74 -10.54 14.56
N SER A 114 -5.23 -9.33 14.30
CA SER A 114 -4.45 -8.25 13.70
C SER A 114 -3.22 -7.88 14.51
N VAL A 115 -3.30 -8.00 15.84
CA VAL A 115 -2.19 -7.76 16.75
C VAL A 115 -1.12 -8.83 16.61
N GLU A 116 -1.52 -10.10 16.47
CA GLU A 116 -0.60 -11.22 16.30
C GLU A 116 0.15 -11.12 14.97
N ILE A 117 -0.56 -10.87 13.86
CA ILE A 117 0.07 -10.68 12.55
C ILE A 117 1.04 -9.50 12.59
N MET A 118 0.67 -8.38 13.23
CA MET A 118 1.54 -7.22 13.37
C MET A 118 2.80 -7.56 14.20
N PHE A 119 2.63 -8.23 15.34
CA PHE A 119 3.74 -8.63 16.20
C PHE A 119 4.72 -9.56 15.48
N TYR A 120 4.21 -10.61 14.82
CA TYR A 120 5.04 -11.51 14.02
C TYR A 120 5.70 -10.80 12.86
N ASN A 121 4.98 -9.93 12.14
CA ASN A 121 5.53 -9.15 11.04
C ASN A 121 6.68 -8.24 11.51
N SER A 122 6.50 -7.54 12.64
CA SER A 122 7.53 -6.69 13.24
C SER A 122 8.75 -7.49 13.67
N PHE A 123 8.57 -8.61 14.36
CA PHE A 123 9.70 -9.43 14.81
C PHE A 123 10.47 -10.05 13.64
N LEU A 124 9.76 -10.58 12.64
CA LEU A 124 10.34 -11.17 11.43
C LEU A 124 10.96 -10.12 10.49
N SER A 125 10.53 -8.85 10.58
CA SER A 125 11.11 -7.77 9.79
C SER A 125 12.52 -7.38 10.21
N LEU A 126 12.87 -7.55 11.49
CA LEU A 126 14.18 -7.16 12.04
C LEU A 126 15.38 -7.74 11.29
N PRO A 127 15.51 -9.07 11.07
CA PRO A 127 16.66 -9.63 10.36
C PRO A 127 16.73 -9.15 8.90
N PHE A 128 15.58 -8.96 8.24
CA PHE A 128 15.53 -8.48 6.87
C PHE A 128 15.91 -7.00 6.77
N LEU A 129 15.47 -6.16 7.72
CA LEU A 129 15.85 -4.76 7.80
C LEU A 129 17.36 -4.63 8.05
N LEU A 130 17.92 -5.43 8.97
CA LEU A 130 19.36 -5.48 9.22
C LEU A 130 20.13 -5.84 7.96
N PHE A 131 19.67 -6.83 7.21
CA PHE A 131 20.28 -7.20 5.93
C PHE A 131 20.27 -6.04 4.93
N ILE A 132 19.14 -5.33 4.78
CA ILE A 132 19.05 -4.15 3.90
C ILE A 132 20.01 -3.04 4.35
N ILE A 133 20.06 -2.76 5.65
CA ILE A 133 20.94 -1.72 6.22
C ILE A 133 22.40 -2.02 5.90
N ILE A 134 22.82 -3.28 6.04
CA ILE A 134 24.18 -3.73 5.70
C ILE A 134 24.41 -3.62 4.19
N ALA A 135 23.47 -4.10 3.37
CA ALA A 135 23.58 -4.09 1.91
C ALA A 135 23.61 -2.68 1.31
N THR A 136 22.89 -1.73 1.90
CA THR A 136 22.83 -0.33 1.42
C THR A 136 24.03 0.48 1.93
N GLY A 137 24.72 0.02 2.98
CA GLY A 137 25.88 0.69 3.55
C GLY A 137 25.57 2.04 4.22
N GLU A 138 24.30 2.37 4.44
CA GLU A 138 23.87 3.65 5.04
C GLU A 138 24.15 3.71 6.56
N PHE A 139 24.43 2.57 7.20
CA PHE A 139 24.58 2.44 8.66
C PHE A 139 25.50 3.47 9.36
N PRO A 140 26.78 3.64 8.97
CA PRO A 140 27.68 4.58 9.65
C PRO A 140 27.26 6.05 9.47
N ASN A 141 26.68 6.39 8.32
CA ASN A 141 26.27 7.77 8.01
C ASN A 141 24.95 8.12 8.70
N SER A 142 24.00 7.17 8.77
CA SER A 142 22.74 7.36 9.49
C SER A 142 22.93 7.51 11.00
N LEU A 143 23.83 6.72 11.60
CA LEU A 143 24.07 6.76 13.05
C LEU A 143 24.71 8.09 13.49
N SER A 144 25.73 8.54 12.75
CA SER A 144 26.41 9.81 13.04
C SER A 144 25.45 11.01 12.90
N LEU A 145 24.58 11.00 11.88
CA LEU A 145 23.60 12.05 11.66
C LEU A 145 22.49 12.05 12.73
N LEU A 146 22.09 10.86 13.21
CA LEU A 146 21.15 10.70 14.31
C LEU A 146 21.75 11.24 15.61
N PHE A 147 23.00 10.89 15.95
CA PHE A 147 23.68 11.45 17.12
C PHE A 147 23.85 12.96 17.03
N ALA A 148 24.22 13.49 15.85
CA ALA A 148 24.37 14.92 15.64
C ALA A 148 23.06 15.70 15.82
N LYS A 149 21.92 15.14 15.38
CA LYS A 149 20.60 15.78 15.52
C LYS A 149 19.85 15.42 16.80
N SER A 150 20.29 14.40 17.55
CA SER A 150 19.65 13.94 18.79
C SER A 150 19.59 15.02 19.86
N THR A 151 20.49 16.01 19.82
CA THR A 151 20.52 17.14 20.76
C THR A 151 19.39 18.14 20.50
N SER A 152 18.80 18.15 19.31
CA SER A 152 17.73 19.08 18.96
C SER A 152 16.35 18.55 19.39
N LEU A 153 15.69 19.25 20.31
CA LEU A 153 14.40 18.84 20.86
C LEU A 153 13.32 18.76 19.77
N SER A 154 13.32 19.68 18.80
CA SER A 154 12.37 19.68 17.68
C SER A 154 12.49 18.42 16.82
N PHE A 155 13.71 17.93 16.55
CA PHE A 155 13.91 16.69 15.80
C PHE A 155 13.38 15.49 16.58
N LEU A 156 13.65 15.42 17.89
CA LEU A 156 13.22 14.32 18.74
C LEU A 156 11.69 14.25 18.82
N VAL A 157 11.01 15.40 18.96
CA VAL A 157 9.54 15.47 18.97
C VAL A 157 8.95 15.00 17.64
N ILE A 158 9.46 15.49 16.50
CA ILE A 158 8.98 15.07 15.18
C ILE A 158 9.23 13.58 14.95
N LEU A 159 10.39 13.07 15.38
CA LEU A 159 10.74 11.65 15.28
C LEU A 159 9.77 10.79 16.10
N LEU A 160 9.50 11.14 17.36
CA LEU A 160 8.54 10.42 18.20
C LEU A 160 7.13 10.43 17.62
N VAL A 161 6.65 11.59 17.17
CA VAL A 161 5.32 11.71 16.53
C VAL A 161 5.24 10.84 15.27
N SER A 162 6.30 10.83 14.45
CA SER A 162 6.38 9.99 13.25
C SER A 162 6.33 8.50 13.58
N LEU A 163 7.06 8.06 14.62
CA LEU A 163 7.05 6.66 15.08
C LEU A 163 5.65 6.23 15.55
N VAL A 164 5.00 7.05 16.38
CA VAL A 164 3.64 6.78 16.87
C VAL A 164 2.65 6.70 15.71
N MET A 165 2.69 7.67 14.79
CA MET A 165 1.82 7.67 13.62
C MET A 165 2.08 6.46 12.70
N GLY A 166 3.33 6.04 12.56
CA GLY A 166 3.71 4.85 11.80
C GLY A 166 3.12 3.57 12.40
N ILE A 167 3.16 3.41 13.73
CA ILE A 167 2.56 2.27 14.43
C ILE A 167 1.04 2.27 14.23
N VAL A 168 0.38 3.41 14.45
CA VAL A 168 -1.08 3.54 14.29
C VAL A 168 -1.51 3.22 12.85
N LEU A 169 -0.77 3.71 11.86
CA LEU A 169 -1.06 3.46 10.44
C LEU A 169 -0.93 1.98 10.08
N ASN A 170 0.12 1.30 10.56
CA ASN A 170 0.31 -0.13 10.29
C ASN A 170 -0.76 -0.98 11.00
N TYR A 171 -1.03 -0.69 12.27
CA TYR A 171 -2.07 -1.38 13.04
C TYR A 171 -3.44 -1.25 12.37
N THR A 172 -3.84 -0.02 12.03
CA THR A 172 -5.13 0.23 11.36
C THR A 172 -5.20 -0.41 9.98
N MET A 173 -4.08 -0.51 9.24
CA MET A 173 -4.03 -1.22 7.96
C MET A 173 -4.25 -2.73 8.13
N PHE A 174 -3.58 -3.38 9.07
CA PHE A 174 -3.78 -4.82 9.35
C PHE A 174 -5.19 -5.09 9.87
N LEU A 175 -5.68 -4.27 10.80
CA LEU A 175 -7.04 -4.35 11.31
C LEU A 175 -8.07 -4.20 10.19
N CYS A 176 -7.87 -3.20 9.33
CA CYS A 176 -8.73 -3.01 8.16
C CYS A 176 -8.71 -4.25 7.28
N THR A 177 -7.54 -4.84 6.99
CA THR A 177 -7.40 -6.00 6.09
C THR A 177 -8.08 -7.26 6.61
N ILE A 178 -7.99 -7.52 7.91
CA ILE A 178 -8.57 -8.72 8.53
C ILE A 178 -10.08 -8.57 8.69
N VAL A 179 -10.55 -7.42 9.20
CA VAL A 179 -11.98 -7.17 9.40
C VAL A 179 -12.69 -6.94 8.06
N ASN A 180 -12.01 -6.29 7.13
CA ASN A 180 -12.49 -5.95 5.81
C ASN A 180 -11.44 -6.39 4.78
N SER A 181 -11.63 -7.54 4.12
CA SER A 181 -10.84 -8.12 3.00
C SER A 181 -9.78 -7.21 2.33
N ALA A 182 -8.66 -7.77 1.83
CA ALA A 182 -7.62 -6.97 1.14
C ALA A 182 -8.18 -6.00 0.09
N LEU A 183 -9.24 -6.41 -0.61
CA LEU A 183 -9.97 -5.56 -1.55
C LEU A 183 -10.58 -4.30 -0.92
N THR A 184 -11.19 -4.38 0.26
CA THR A 184 -11.74 -3.20 0.95
C THR A 184 -10.62 -2.30 1.48
N THR A 185 -9.53 -2.90 1.95
CA THR A 185 -8.35 -2.13 2.41
C THR A 185 -7.72 -1.33 1.28
N THR A 186 -7.67 -1.88 0.06
CA THR A 186 -7.18 -1.11 -1.10
C THR A 186 -8.10 0.05 -1.48
N ILE A 187 -9.42 -0.06 -1.29
CA ILE A 187 -10.36 1.06 -1.47
C ILE A 187 -10.05 2.21 -0.50
N VAL A 188 -9.90 1.90 0.79
CA VAL A 188 -9.50 2.90 1.80
C VAL A 188 -8.12 3.48 1.47
N GLY A 189 -7.21 2.65 0.98
CA GLY A 189 -5.91 3.07 0.47
C GLY A 189 -6.00 4.07 -0.68
N VAL A 190 -6.93 3.88 -1.63
CA VAL A 190 -7.17 4.83 -2.72
C VAL A 190 -7.69 6.16 -2.19
N LEU A 191 -8.69 6.14 -1.30
CA LEU A 191 -9.25 7.36 -0.70
C LEU A 191 -8.18 8.15 0.07
N LYS A 192 -7.37 7.45 0.87
CA LYS A 192 -6.19 8.04 1.53
C LYS A 192 -5.22 8.63 0.50
N GLY A 193 -4.97 7.92 -0.60
CA GLY A 193 -4.13 8.37 -1.70
C GLY A 193 -4.66 9.64 -2.36
N VAL A 194 -5.97 9.84 -2.47
CA VAL A 194 -6.55 11.11 -2.96
C VAL A 194 -6.16 12.26 -2.05
N GLY A 195 -6.44 12.14 -0.75
CA GLY A 195 -6.08 13.17 0.22
C GLY A 195 -4.59 13.47 0.27
N SER A 196 -3.75 12.42 0.22
CA SER A 196 -2.29 12.57 0.24
C SER A 196 -1.74 13.24 -1.03
N THR A 197 -2.32 13.00 -2.20
CA THR A 197 -1.92 13.71 -3.43
C THR A 197 -2.31 15.18 -3.37
N THR A 198 -3.51 15.50 -2.90
CA THR A 198 -3.96 16.89 -2.74
C THR A 198 -3.08 17.63 -1.73
N LEU A 199 -2.80 17.03 -0.57
CA LEU A 199 -1.88 17.61 0.42
C LEU A 199 -0.45 17.73 -0.12
N GLY A 200 0.04 16.74 -0.86
CA GLY A 200 1.34 16.80 -1.51
C GLY A 200 1.44 17.98 -2.47
N PHE A 201 0.39 18.24 -3.25
CA PHE A 201 0.35 19.38 -4.17
C PHE A 201 0.32 20.73 -3.44
N VAL A 202 -0.55 20.86 -2.43
CA VAL A 202 -0.76 22.13 -1.70
C VAL A 202 0.41 22.47 -0.77
N LEU A 203 0.93 21.48 -0.03
CA LEU A 203 1.99 21.71 0.97
C LEU A 203 3.38 21.79 0.34
N LEU A 204 3.65 21.02 -0.72
CA LEU A 204 4.97 21.01 -1.36
C LEU A 204 5.08 22.05 -2.47
N GLY A 205 3.96 22.63 -2.94
CA GLY A 205 3.82 23.94 -3.61
C GLY A 205 4.71 24.26 -4.82
N GLY A 206 5.62 23.39 -5.23
CA GLY A 206 6.78 23.72 -6.06
C GLY A 206 7.23 22.60 -6.98
N VAL A 207 6.43 21.56 -7.18
CA VAL A 207 6.72 20.59 -8.24
C VAL A 207 6.37 21.25 -9.57
N GLN A 208 7.35 21.41 -10.45
CA GLN A 208 7.15 21.86 -11.83
C GLN A 208 6.35 20.79 -12.59
N VAL A 209 5.04 20.83 -12.45
CA VAL A 209 4.13 19.89 -13.09
C VAL A 209 3.69 20.44 -14.44
N HIS A 210 3.84 19.65 -15.49
CA HIS A 210 3.22 19.97 -16.77
C HIS A 210 1.70 19.90 -16.62
N ALA A 211 0.95 20.71 -17.37
CA ALA A 211 -0.52 20.58 -17.46
C ALA A 211 -0.97 19.14 -17.79
N LEU A 212 -0.15 18.38 -18.54
CA LEU A 212 -0.40 16.98 -18.90
C LEU A 212 -0.25 16.04 -17.69
N ASN A 213 0.70 16.32 -16.79
CA ASN A 213 0.84 15.58 -15.54
C ASN A 213 -0.37 15.79 -14.62
N VAL A 214 -0.82 17.05 -14.49
CA VAL A 214 -1.99 17.40 -13.68
C VAL A 214 -3.27 16.76 -14.22
N THR A 215 -3.50 16.80 -15.53
CA THR A 215 -4.68 16.15 -16.12
C THR A 215 -4.63 14.63 -15.96
N GLY A 216 -3.47 13.99 -16.13
CA GLY A 216 -3.28 12.57 -15.85
C GLY A 216 -3.57 12.21 -14.39
N LEU A 217 -3.10 13.02 -13.44
CA LEU A 217 -3.37 12.84 -12.00
C LEU A 217 -4.86 13.00 -11.67
N ILE A 218 -5.56 13.94 -12.29
CA ILE A 218 -7.01 14.11 -12.13
C ILE A 218 -7.76 12.88 -12.66
N ILE A 219 -7.41 12.41 -13.87
CA ILE A 219 -8.02 11.21 -14.47
C ILE A 219 -7.77 9.98 -13.59
N ASN A 220 -6.54 9.81 -13.09
CA ASN A 220 -6.18 8.73 -12.18
C ASN A 220 -6.98 8.81 -10.86
N THR A 221 -7.13 10.01 -10.31
CA THR A 221 -7.93 10.25 -9.10
C THR A 221 -9.40 9.91 -9.32
N ALA A 222 -9.99 10.38 -10.43
CA ALA A 222 -11.37 10.10 -10.78
C ALA A 222 -11.60 8.59 -11.00
N GLY A 223 -10.68 7.90 -11.67
CA GLY A 223 -10.71 6.44 -11.83
C GLY A 223 -10.67 5.70 -10.50
N GLY A 224 -9.81 6.12 -9.57
CA GLY A 224 -9.72 5.54 -8.23
C GLY A 224 -10.99 5.74 -7.40
N VAL A 225 -11.60 6.94 -7.46
CA VAL A 225 -12.87 7.24 -6.78
C VAL A 225 -14.00 6.43 -7.41
N TRP A 226 -14.08 6.36 -8.74
CA TRP A 226 -15.07 5.53 -9.42
C TRP A 226 -14.91 4.05 -9.04
N TYR A 227 -13.67 3.53 -9.03
CA TYR A 227 -13.39 2.15 -8.62
C TYR A 227 -13.93 1.88 -7.21
N SER A 228 -13.64 2.79 -6.28
CA SER A 228 -14.09 2.73 -4.89
C SER A 228 -15.61 2.68 -4.81
N TYR A 229 -16.30 3.53 -5.57
CA TYR A 229 -17.75 3.58 -5.64
C TYR A 229 -18.36 2.32 -6.28
N ALA A 230 -17.84 1.87 -7.43
CA ALA A 230 -18.32 0.67 -8.12
C ALA A 230 -18.17 -0.58 -7.26
N LYS A 231 -17.05 -0.70 -6.51
CA LYS A 231 -16.87 -1.80 -5.56
C LYS A 231 -17.75 -1.69 -4.34
N TYR A 232 -17.94 -0.48 -3.81
CA TYR A 232 -18.87 -0.24 -2.72
C TYR A 232 -20.29 -0.70 -3.12
N GLN A 233 -20.74 -0.37 -4.32
CA GLN A 233 -22.03 -0.81 -4.85
C GLN A 233 -22.11 -2.33 -5.00
N GLN A 234 -21.07 -3.00 -5.53
CA GLN A 234 -21.03 -4.48 -5.57
C GLN A 234 -21.17 -5.12 -4.20
N LYS A 235 -20.55 -4.53 -3.15
CA LYS A 235 -20.63 -5.05 -1.78
C LYS A 235 -22.05 -4.87 -1.23
N LYS A 236 -22.70 -3.75 -1.53
CA LYS A 236 -24.09 -3.46 -1.13
C LYS A 236 -25.12 -4.32 -1.86
N SER A 237 -24.90 -4.64 -3.13
CA SER A 237 -25.80 -5.47 -3.95
C SER A 237 -25.70 -6.97 -3.67
N LYS A 238 -24.64 -7.44 -3.00
CA LYS A 238 -24.60 -8.81 -2.46
C LYS A 238 -25.39 -8.84 -1.14
N PRO A 239 -26.36 -9.76 -0.95
CA PRO A 239 -26.99 -9.92 0.35
C PRO A 239 -25.92 -10.21 1.40
N PRO A 240 -26.08 -9.71 2.64
CA PRO A 240 -25.15 -10.02 3.71
C PRO A 240 -25.06 -11.53 3.81
N LYS A 241 -23.84 -12.09 3.79
CA LYS A 241 -23.63 -13.47 4.22
C LYS A 241 -24.10 -13.52 5.68
N LEU A 242 -25.31 -14.01 5.90
CA LEU A 242 -25.78 -14.31 7.24
C LEU A 242 -24.74 -15.23 7.88
N MET A 243 -24.32 -14.86 9.08
CA MET A 243 -23.72 -15.77 10.04
C MET A 243 -24.68 -16.96 10.22
N PHE A 244 -24.48 -18.05 9.48
CA PHE A 244 -25.13 -19.34 9.72
C PHE A 244 -24.16 -20.52 9.59
N ASP A 245 -22.84 -20.27 9.58
CA ASP A 245 -21.81 -21.32 9.69
C ASP A 245 -21.34 -21.56 11.15
N VAL A 246 -21.97 -20.91 12.14
CA VAL A 246 -21.67 -21.17 13.57
C VAL A 246 -22.49 -22.35 14.12
N GLU A 247 -23.53 -22.81 13.41
CA GLU A 247 -24.43 -23.85 13.91
C GLU A 247 -24.22 -25.24 13.26
N SER A 248 -23.34 -25.36 12.26
CA SER A 248 -23.01 -26.66 11.64
C SER A 248 -21.83 -27.39 12.30
N HIS A 249 -21.08 -26.71 13.17
CA HIS A 249 -19.95 -27.29 13.93
C HIS A 249 -20.32 -27.68 15.37
N ARG A 250 -21.60 -27.62 15.74
CA ARG A 250 -22.11 -28.14 17.02
C ARG A 250 -23.00 -29.37 16.76
N LYS A 251 -22.37 -30.44 16.29
CA LYS A 251 -22.88 -31.81 16.48
C LYS A 251 -21.95 -32.52 17.44
#